data_AF-A0A081RLF3-F1
#
_entry.id   AF-A0A081RLF3-F1
#
_cell.length_a   1.000
_cell.length_b   1.000
_cell.length_c   1.000
_cell.angle_alpha   90.00
_cell.angle_beta   90.00
_cell.angle_gamma   90.00
#
_symmetry.space_group_name_H-M   'P 1'
#
loop_
_entity.id
_entity.type
_entity.pdbx_description
1 polymer ?
#
loop_
_entity_poly.entity_id
_entity_poly.type
_entity_poly.pdbx_seq_one_letter_code
_entity_poly.pdbx_strand_id
1 'polypeptide(L)'
;MQTKIPISTTYRRIKDLQKNGVLEATGFIMDGVRFNKYKCTKLLKYGKYNPKVKQILSIITSNPGICYNELQENSKIPNGTLSHYISSMVKNAKIIVKRTSRRSWYFLPDTKPSEINLIINLRKETGRKILSFLLLHGPSSFTDIQKSTIKAPATISLTITHLVELELVKRIPGTRPKYELANRDLTFECIKKIEPNTSDKIKERFADTFSYL
;
A
#
# COMPACT_ATOMS: atom_id res chain seq x y z
N MET A 1 19.97 -6.96 22.94
CA MET A 1 19.78 -5.50 23.14
C MET A 1 19.22 -5.27 24.54
N GLN A 2 20.01 -4.72 25.48
CA GLN A 2 19.52 -4.38 26.82
C GLN A 2 18.57 -3.18 26.71
N THR A 3 17.31 -3.38 27.08
CA THR A 3 16.29 -2.34 27.11
C THR A 3 16.56 -1.36 28.25
N LYS A 4 16.45 -0.04 28.01
CA LYS A 4 16.56 1.05 29.02
C LYS A 4 15.49 1.03 30.12
N ILE A 5 14.75 -0.06 30.28
CA ILE A 5 13.63 -0.19 31.23
C ILE A 5 14.11 -1.02 32.42
N PRO A 6 13.94 -0.54 33.66
CA PRO A 6 14.29 -1.30 34.86
C PRO A 6 13.61 -2.67 34.89
N ILE A 7 14.38 -3.71 35.24
CA ILE A 7 13.94 -5.11 35.29
C ILE A 7 12.68 -5.28 36.17
N SER A 8 12.62 -4.56 37.29
CA SER A 8 11.46 -4.51 38.19
C SER A 8 10.18 -4.02 37.52
N THR A 9 10.29 -3.03 36.62
CA THR A 9 9.17 -2.47 35.88
C THR A 9 8.68 -3.45 34.83
N THR A 10 9.60 -4.15 34.17
CA THR A 10 9.30 -5.23 33.21
C THR A 10 8.55 -6.37 33.89
N TYR A 11 9.00 -6.84 35.05
CA TYR A 11 8.31 -7.90 35.80
C TYR A 11 6.94 -7.48 36.33
N ARG A 12 6.80 -6.25 36.84
CA ARG A 12 5.50 -5.72 37.30
C ARG A 12 4.50 -5.69 36.14
N ARG A 13 4.91 -5.18 34.97
CA ARG A 13 4.08 -5.15 33.76
C ARG A 13 3.72 -6.54 33.25
N ILE A 14 4.67 -7.49 33.25
CA ILE A 14 4.39 -8.89 32.87
C ILE A 14 3.35 -9.50 33.81
N LYS A 15 3.49 -9.28 35.12
CA LYS A 15 2.54 -9.76 36.13
C LYS A 15 1.14 -9.15 35.94
N ASP A 16 1.07 -7.85 35.63
CA ASP A 16 -0.19 -7.18 35.32
C ASP A 16 -0.83 -7.75 34.04
N LEU A 17 -0.03 -8.04 33.01
CA LEU A 17 -0.52 -8.65 31.76
C LEU A 17 -1.00 -10.09 31.98
N GLN A 18 -0.34 -10.86 32.85
CA GLN A 18 -0.79 -12.21 33.25
C GLN A 18 -2.08 -12.17 34.07
N LYS A 19 -2.18 -11.28 35.08
CA LYS A 19 -3.39 -11.08 35.90
C LYS A 19 -4.59 -10.73 35.04
N ASN A 20 -4.37 -9.93 34.00
CA ASN A 20 -5.40 -9.55 33.04
C ASN A 20 -5.64 -10.61 31.96
N GLY A 21 -4.98 -11.77 32.00
CA GLY A 21 -5.11 -12.86 31.03
C GLY A 21 -4.69 -12.48 29.62
N VAL A 22 -3.81 -11.49 29.47
CA VAL A 22 -3.30 -11.00 28.18
C VAL A 22 -2.09 -11.82 27.71
N LEU A 23 -1.36 -12.39 28.67
CA LEU A 23 -0.13 -13.11 28.46
C LEU A 23 -0.21 -14.46 29.17
N GLU A 24 -0.08 -15.57 28.44
CA GLU A 24 0.23 -16.86 29.04
C GLU A 24 1.74 -17.05 29.04
N ALA A 25 2.28 -17.52 30.16
CA ALA A 25 3.66 -17.94 30.26
C ALA A 25 3.71 -19.47 30.26
N THR A 26 4.44 -20.04 29.32
CA THR A 26 4.79 -21.46 29.29
C THR A 26 6.27 -21.59 29.61
N GLY A 27 6.62 -22.37 30.63
CA GLY A 27 8.01 -22.58 31.01
C GLY A 27 8.61 -23.73 30.20
N PHE A 28 9.85 -23.59 29.76
CA PHE A 28 10.66 -24.71 29.29
C PHE A 28 12.08 -24.57 29.83
N ILE A 29 12.78 -25.69 29.98
CA ILE A 29 14.16 -25.73 30.49
C ILE A 29 15.07 -25.91 29.29
N MET A 30 16.10 -25.09 29.20
CA MET A 30 17.15 -25.19 28.18
C MET A 30 18.49 -24.97 28.90
N ASP A 31 19.41 -25.93 28.76
CA ASP A 31 20.75 -25.90 29.39
C ASP A 31 20.73 -25.63 30.90
N GLY A 32 19.78 -26.23 31.62
CA GLY A 32 19.63 -26.07 33.08
C GLY A 32 19.01 -24.74 33.54
N VAL A 33 18.65 -23.85 32.61
CA VAL A 33 18.03 -22.54 32.92
C VAL A 33 16.55 -22.57 32.53
N ARG A 34 15.68 -22.09 33.44
CA ARG A 34 14.22 -21.99 33.19
C ARG A 34 13.91 -20.76 32.36
N PHE A 35 13.52 -20.97 31.10
CA PHE A 35 13.02 -19.93 30.21
C PHE A 35 11.50 -19.85 30.26
N ASN A 36 10.97 -18.65 30.39
CA ASN A 36 9.54 -18.40 30.22
C ASN A 36 9.28 -17.97 28.78
N LYS A 37 8.56 -18.81 28.03
CA LYS A 37 7.98 -18.46 26.74
C LYS A 37 6.66 -17.74 27.00
N TYR A 38 6.63 -16.45 26.72
CA TYR A 38 5.41 -15.67 26.83
C TYR A 38 4.66 -15.71 25.50
N LYS A 39 3.44 -16.23 25.52
CA LYS A 39 2.50 -16.23 24.41
C LYS A 39 1.40 -15.22 24.72
N CYS A 40 1.21 -14.23 23.86
CA CYS A 40 0.09 -13.31 24.00
C CYS A 40 -1.22 -14.06 23.69
N THR A 41 -2.12 -14.13 24.67
CA THR A 41 -3.37 -14.90 24.59
C THR A 41 -4.63 -14.06 24.54
N LYS A 42 -4.58 -12.79 25.01
CA LYS A 42 -5.51 -11.75 24.54
C LYS A 42 -4.80 -10.81 23.59
N LEU A 43 -4.75 -11.18 22.31
CA LEU A 43 -5.02 -10.16 21.30
C LEU A 43 -6.44 -9.67 21.61
N LEU A 44 -6.58 -8.46 22.17
CA LEU A 44 -7.83 -7.71 22.40
C LEU A 44 -9.10 -8.55 22.25
N LYS A 45 -9.89 -8.72 23.33
CA LYS A 45 -11.20 -9.42 23.44
C LYS A 45 -12.20 -9.41 22.24
N TYR A 46 -11.95 -8.67 21.16
CA TYR A 46 -12.58 -8.69 19.83
C TYR A 46 -12.03 -9.75 18.85
N GLY A 47 -11.11 -10.62 19.29
CA GLY A 47 -10.40 -11.60 18.45
C GLY A 47 -11.16 -12.86 18.02
N LYS A 48 -12.44 -13.03 18.34
CA LYS A 48 -13.28 -14.05 17.69
C LYS A 48 -13.99 -13.40 16.50
N TYR A 49 -13.32 -13.45 15.34
CA TYR A 49 -13.88 -13.19 14.01
C TYR A 49 -14.87 -12.02 13.93
N ASN A 50 -14.37 -10.77 13.87
CA ASN A 50 -15.26 -9.68 13.51
C ASN A 50 -15.50 -9.72 11.99
N PRO A 51 -16.72 -10.05 11.51
CA PRO A 51 -16.99 -10.22 10.09
C PRO A 51 -16.74 -8.92 9.31
N LYS A 52 -16.97 -7.75 9.93
CA LYS A 52 -16.72 -6.45 9.31
C LYS A 52 -15.22 -6.20 9.11
N VAL A 53 -14.39 -6.59 10.09
CA VAL A 53 -12.92 -6.50 9.94
C VAL A 53 -12.43 -7.42 8.83
N LYS A 54 -12.94 -8.65 8.74
CA LYS A 54 -12.59 -9.57 7.64
C LYS A 54 -13.04 -9.02 6.29
N GLN A 55 -14.25 -8.45 6.22
CA GLN A 55 -14.77 -7.83 5.01
C GLN A 55 -13.91 -6.64 4.57
N ILE A 56 -13.57 -5.73 5.49
CA ILE A 56 -12.69 -4.59 5.21
C ILE A 56 -11.33 -5.06 4.70
N LEU A 57 -10.71 -6.05 5.37
CA LEU A 57 -9.44 -6.63 4.91
C LEU A 57 -9.58 -7.22 3.52
N SER A 58 -10.62 -8.02 3.26
CA SER A 58 -10.86 -8.61 1.94
C SER A 58 -10.97 -7.55 0.85
N ILE A 59 -11.67 -6.44 1.11
CA ILE A 59 -11.81 -5.35 0.13
C ILE A 59 -10.46 -4.67 -0.14
N ILE A 60 -9.66 -4.41 0.90
CA ILE A 60 -8.33 -3.80 0.76
C ILE A 60 -7.36 -4.75 0.04
N THR A 61 -7.42 -6.05 0.33
CA THR A 61 -6.62 -7.07 -0.37
C THR A 61 -6.93 -7.08 -1.87
N SER A 62 -8.21 -7.07 -2.25
CA SER A 62 -8.62 -7.06 -3.65
C SER A 62 -8.43 -5.70 -4.33
N ASN A 63 -8.36 -4.61 -3.56
CA ASN A 63 -8.21 -3.25 -4.07
C ASN A 63 -7.09 -2.50 -3.33
N PRO A 64 -5.80 -2.82 -3.58
CA PRO A 64 -4.70 -2.13 -2.94
C PRO A 64 -4.75 -0.63 -3.22
N GLY A 65 -4.64 0.20 -2.19
CA GLY A 65 -4.77 1.65 -2.31
C GLY A 65 -6.22 2.13 -2.47
N ILE A 66 -7.22 1.40 -1.97
CA ILE A 66 -8.60 1.91 -1.96
C ILE A 66 -8.73 3.17 -1.09
N CYS A 67 -9.56 4.13 -1.52
CA CYS A 67 -9.87 5.32 -0.73
C CYS A 67 -10.94 5.05 0.34
N TYR A 68 -11.05 5.94 1.34
CA TYR A 68 -12.07 5.79 2.39
C TYR A 68 -13.50 5.72 1.83
N ASN A 69 -13.87 6.61 0.89
CA ASN A 69 -15.21 6.63 0.31
C ASN A 69 -15.49 5.34 -0.49
N GLU A 70 -14.55 4.94 -1.35
CA GLU A 70 -14.66 3.68 -2.10
C GLU A 70 -14.76 2.46 -1.16
N LEU A 71 -13.99 2.46 -0.06
CA LEU A 71 -14.05 1.40 0.96
C LEU A 71 -15.41 1.38 1.67
N GLN A 72 -15.99 2.56 1.92
CA GLN A 72 -17.32 2.70 2.49
C GLN A 72 -18.40 2.16 1.55
N GLU A 73 -18.36 2.57 0.28
CA GLU A 73 -19.28 2.12 -0.77
C GLU A 73 -19.22 0.60 -0.96
N ASN A 74 -18.01 0.03 -1.05
CA ASN A 74 -17.80 -1.40 -1.23
C ASN A 74 -18.16 -2.24 0.00
N SER A 75 -17.92 -1.71 1.21
CA SER A 75 -18.23 -2.44 2.45
C SER A 75 -19.69 -2.28 2.89
N LYS A 76 -20.38 -1.22 2.43
CA LYS A 76 -21.70 -0.80 2.91
C LYS A 76 -21.76 -0.58 4.43
N ILE A 77 -20.63 -0.29 5.06
CA ILE A 77 -20.53 -0.02 6.49
C ILE A 77 -20.78 1.49 6.74
N PRO A 78 -21.57 1.88 7.75
CA PRO A 78 -21.73 3.29 8.10
C PRO A 78 -20.41 3.96 8.50
N ASN A 79 -20.24 5.24 8.15
CA ASN A 79 -19.00 5.99 8.34
C ASN A 79 -18.42 5.91 9.76
N GLY A 80 -19.22 6.17 10.80
CA GLY A 80 -18.71 6.12 12.18
C GLY A 80 -18.18 4.73 12.57
N THR A 81 -18.86 3.68 12.12
CA THR A 81 -18.45 2.30 12.36
C THR A 81 -17.19 1.94 11.57
N LEU A 82 -17.13 2.32 10.29
CA LEU A 82 -15.96 2.07 9.43
C LEU A 82 -14.72 2.78 9.97
N SER A 83 -14.84 4.05 10.36
CA SER A 83 -13.76 4.84 10.96
C SER A 83 -13.24 4.21 12.25
N HIS A 84 -14.13 3.70 13.12
CA HIS A 84 -13.74 2.97 14.32
C HIS A 84 -12.92 1.72 13.99
N TYR A 85 -13.38 0.91 13.03
CA TYR A 85 -12.66 -0.29 12.61
C TYR A 85 -11.31 0.04 11.97
N ILE A 86 -11.26 0.99 11.04
CA ILE A 86 -10.01 1.42 10.41
C ILE A 86 -9.02 1.93 11.45
N SER A 87 -9.45 2.77 12.38
CA SER A 87 -8.59 3.29 13.45
C SER A 87 -8.02 2.16 14.31
N SER A 88 -8.85 1.19 14.68
CA SER A 88 -8.42 -0.01 15.40
C SER A 88 -7.47 -0.88 14.58
N MET A 89 -7.73 -1.05 13.28
CA MET A 89 -6.90 -1.87 12.39
C MET A 89 -5.54 -1.22 12.12
N VAL A 90 -5.47 0.10 11.96
CA VAL A 90 -4.20 0.86 11.87
C VAL A 90 -3.42 0.72 13.17
N LYS A 91 -4.07 0.91 14.34
CA LYS A 91 -3.44 0.76 15.65
C LYS A 91 -2.85 -0.63 15.88
N ASN A 92 -3.51 -1.66 15.34
CA ASN A 92 -3.08 -3.05 15.44
C ASN A 92 -2.21 -3.51 14.25
N ALA A 93 -1.69 -2.59 13.43
CA ALA A 93 -0.85 -2.87 12.27
C ALA A 93 -1.44 -3.89 11.28
N LYS A 94 -2.77 -3.97 11.18
CA LYS A 94 -3.47 -4.83 10.20
C LYS A 94 -3.57 -4.20 8.82
N ILE A 95 -3.46 -2.87 8.74
CA ILE A 95 -3.48 -2.08 7.51
C ILE A 95 -2.52 -0.90 7.65
N ILE A 96 -2.02 -0.43 6.53
CA ILE A 96 -1.24 0.81 6.40
C ILE A 96 -2.16 1.88 5.82
N VAL A 97 -2.02 3.12 6.30
CA VAL A 97 -2.70 4.29 5.73
C VAL A 97 -1.67 5.31 5.23
N LYS A 98 -1.76 5.66 3.95
CA LYS A 98 -1.03 6.79 3.37
C LYS A 98 -1.99 7.96 3.22
N ARG A 99 -1.71 9.05 3.92
CA ARG A 99 -2.51 10.28 3.83
C ARG A 99 -1.89 11.23 2.81
N THR A 100 -2.75 11.76 1.96
CA THR A 100 -2.47 12.88 1.05
C THR A 100 -3.35 14.05 1.44
N SER A 101 -3.11 15.26 0.91
CA SER A 101 -3.85 16.48 1.28
C SER A 101 -5.37 16.34 1.25
N ARG A 102 -5.93 15.49 0.36
CA ARG A 102 -7.39 15.31 0.21
C ARG A 102 -7.92 13.92 0.52
N ARG A 103 -7.06 12.89 0.54
CA ARG A 103 -7.51 11.48 0.58
C ARG A 103 -6.60 10.62 1.45
N SER A 104 -7.20 9.60 2.07
CA SER A 104 -6.50 8.52 2.75
C SER A 104 -6.58 7.25 1.90
N TRP A 105 -5.43 6.62 1.69
CA TRP A 105 -5.24 5.44 0.85
C TRP A 105 -4.86 4.26 1.74
N TYR A 106 -5.57 3.14 1.62
CA TYR A 106 -5.40 1.98 2.51
C TYR A 106 -4.71 0.81 1.81
N PHE A 107 -3.75 0.20 2.51
CA PHE A 107 -2.91 -0.89 2.02
C PHE A 107 -2.79 -2.00 3.07
N LEU A 108 -2.36 -3.18 2.63
CA LEU A 108 -1.94 -4.24 3.54
C LEU A 108 -0.50 -3.97 4.06
N PRO A 109 -0.12 -4.53 5.23
CA PRO A 109 1.19 -4.30 5.82
C PRO A 109 2.39 -4.83 5.03
N ASP A 110 2.16 -5.77 4.11
CA ASP A 110 3.15 -6.40 3.24
C ASP A 110 3.42 -5.60 1.95
N THR A 111 2.65 -4.53 1.70
CA THR A 111 2.85 -3.69 0.51
C THR A 111 4.16 -2.91 0.62
N LYS A 112 5.01 -3.00 -0.40
CA LYS A 112 6.34 -2.36 -0.37
C LYS A 112 6.20 -0.83 -0.44
N PRO A 113 7.06 -0.05 0.24
CA PRO A 113 7.01 1.42 0.17
C PRO A 113 7.09 1.98 -1.27
N SER A 114 7.88 1.35 -2.15
CA SER A 114 7.99 1.72 -3.56
C SER A 114 6.68 1.51 -4.34
N GLU A 115 5.89 0.49 -3.98
CA GLU A 115 4.59 0.21 -4.59
C GLU A 115 3.52 1.22 -4.15
N ILE A 116 3.56 1.69 -2.90
CA ILE A 116 2.52 2.57 -2.34
C ILE A 116 2.34 3.84 -3.18
N ASN A 117 3.42 4.58 -3.45
CA ASN A 117 3.34 5.83 -4.22
C ASN A 117 2.92 5.56 -5.68
N LEU A 118 3.37 4.45 -6.24
CA LEU A 118 3.03 4.04 -7.60
C LEU A 118 1.54 3.70 -7.72
N ILE A 119 1.02 2.86 -6.83
CA ILE A 119 -0.39 2.46 -6.76
C ILE A 119 -1.30 3.69 -6.59
N ILE A 120 -0.92 4.64 -5.71
CA ILE A 120 -1.69 5.88 -5.53
C ILE A 120 -1.79 6.67 -6.84
N ASN A 121 -0.70 6.80 -7.58
CA ASN A 121 -0.71 7.54 -8.85
C ASN A 121 -1.39 6.78 -9.99
N LEU A 122 -1.32 5.44 -9.98
CA LEU A 122 -2.09 4.58 -10.89
C LEU A 122 -3.61 4.63 -10.63
N ARG A 123 -4.05 4.94 -9.41
CA ARG A 123 -5.48 5.16 -9.12
C ARG A 123 -5.97 6.56 -9.50
N LYS A 124 -5.07 7.53 -9.65
CA LYS A 124 -5.42 8.87 -10.16
C LYS A 124 -5.48 8.83 -11.67
N GLU A 125 -6.58 9.29 -12.25
CA GLU A 125 -6.82 9.23 -13.70
C GLU A 125 -5.64 9.75 -14.54
N THR A 126 -5.14 10.95 -14.24
CA THR A 126 -4.02 11.55 -14.99
C THR A 126 -2.71 10.79 -14.79
N GLY A 127 -2.41 10.40 -13.55
CA GLY A 127 -1.20 9.62 -13.23
C GLY A 127 -1.21 8.27 -13.93
N ARG A 128 -2.35 7.56 -13.92
CA ARG A 128 -2.56 6.31 -14.65
C ARG A 128 -2.27 6.47 -16.13
N LYS A 129 -2.88 7.47 -16.78
CA LYS A 129 -2.71 7.68 -18.23
C LYS A 129 -1.24 7.91 -18.59
N ILE A 130 -0.53 8.73 -17.83
CA ILE A 130 0.90 9.02 -18.05
C ILE A 130 1.76 7.76 -17.84
N LEU A 131 1.58 7.07 -16.71
CA LEU A 131 2.36 5.88 -16.37
C LEU A 131 2.12 4.74 -17.37
N SER A 132 0.85 4.49 -17.74
CA SER A 132 0.50 3.51 -18.76
C SER A 132 1.03 3.88 -20.15
N PHE A 133 1.00 5.16 -20.52
CA PHE A 133 1.58 5.62 -21.79
C PHE A 133 3.09 5.37 -21.84
N LEU A 134 3.83 5.78 -20.81
CA LEU A 134 5.29 5.53 -20.73
C LEU A 134 5.63 4.04 -20.65
N LEU A 135 4.75 3.24 -20.03
CA LEU A 135 4.90 1.79 -20.01
C LEU A 135 4.81 1.21 -21.43
N LEU A 136 3.81 1.61 -22.20
CA LEU A 136 3.57 1.11 -23.56
C LEU A 136 4.57 1.64 -24.60
N HIS A 137 4.90 2.93 -24.55
CA HIS A 137 5.66 3.60 -25.61
C HIS A 137 7.13 3.88 -25.25
N GLY A 138 7.52 3.66 -24.00
CA GLY A 138 8.89 3.95 -23.54
C GLY A 138 9.18 5.46 -23.40
N PRO A 139 10.46 5.86 -23.46
CA PRO A 139 10.88 7.24 -23.22
C PRO A 139 10.23 8.23 -24.19
N SER A 140 9.42 9.15 -23.64
CA SER A 140 8.55 10.03 -24.43
C SER A 140 8.69 11.50 -24.04
N SER A 141 8.48 12.42 -24.98
CA SER A 141 8.52 13.86 -24.68
C SER A 141 7.23 14.33 -23.99
N PHE A 142 7.27 15.54 -23.41
CA PHE A 142 6.07 16.17 -22.86
C PHE A 142 4.92 16.26 -23.88
N THR A 143 5.25 16.60 -25.13
CA THR A 143 4.25 16.73 -26.21
C THR A 143 3.62 15.41 -26.59
N ASP A 144 4.37 14.30 -26.53
CA ASP A 144 3.83 12.96 -26.83
C ASP A 144 2.85 12.53 -25.74
N ILE A 145 3.25 12.70 -24.48
CA ILE A 145 2.39 12.43 -23.32
C ILE A 145 1.12 13.28 -23.39
N GLN A 146 1.26 14.57 -23.69
CA GLN A 146 0.12 15.48 -23.80
C GLN A 146 -0.87 15.06 -24.88
N LYS A 147 -0.40 14.64 -26.06
CA LYS A 147 -1.30 14.15 -27.12
C LYS A 147 -2.06 12.89 -26.71
N SER A 148 -1.46 12.05 -25.87
CA SER A 148 -2.11 10.83 -25.36
C SER A 148 -3.14 11.10 -24.26
N THR A 149 -2.96 12.19 -23.50
CA THR A 149 -3.83 12.55 -22.37
C THR A 149 -4.75 13.69 -22.75
N ILE A 150 -6.08 13.48 -22.78
CA ILE A 150 -7.09 14.53 -23.00
C ILE A 150 -7.20 15.47 -21.77
N LYS A 151 -6.09 15.92 -21.20
CA LYS A 151 -5.99 16.76 -20.01
C LYS A 151 -5.24 18.05 -20.34
N ALA A 152 -5.49 19.09 -19.55
CA ALA A 152 -4.85 20.38 -19.75
C ALA A 152 -3.31 20.29 -19.59
N PRO A 153 -2.52 21.03 -20.38
CA PRO A 153 -1.06 21.03 -20.31
C PRO A 153 -0.52 21.27 -18.89
N ALA A 154 -1.11 22.23 -18.16
CA ALA A 154 -0.71 22.54 -16.80
C ALA A 154 -0.90 21.36 -15.84
N THR A 155 -1.98 20.58 -15.99
CA THR A 155 -2.25 19.39 -15.19
C THR A 155 -1.23 18.28 -15.46
N ILE A 156 -0.86 18.08 -16.72
CA ILE A 156 0.15 17.09 -17.12
C ILE A 156 1.51 17.49 -16.56
N SER A 157 1.89 18.77 -16.70
CA SER A 157 3.15 19.30 -16.16
C SER A 157 3.26 19.07 -14.66
N LEU A 158 2.24 19.48 -13.89
CA LEU A 158 2.18 19.26 -12.45
C LEU A 158 2.28 17.77 -12.09
N THR A 159 1.59 16.91 -12.83
CA THR A 159 1.60 15.47 -12.57
C THR A 159 2.96 14.86 -12.89
N ILE A 160 3.59 15.20 -14.01
CA ILE A 160 4.93 14.71 -14.38
C ILE A 160 5.97 15.16 -13.36
N THR A 161 5.98 16.44 -12.98
CA THR A 161 6.89 16.95 -11.94
C THR A 161 6.72 16.15 -10.65
N HIS A 162 5.48 15.93 -10.22
CA HIS A 162 5.21 15.12 -9.03
C HIS A 162 5.66 13.65 -9.17
N LEU A 163 5.51 13.04 -10.35
CA LEU A 163 5.99 11.68 -10.61
C LEU A 163 7.53 11.60 -10.60
N VAL A 164 8.22 12.66 -11.04
CA VAL A 164 9.68 12.77 -10.97
C VAL A 164 10.15 12.95 -9.53
N GLU A 165 9.49 13.81 -8.74
CA GLU A 165 9.78 13.99 -7.31
C GLU A 165 9.60 12.69 -6.51
N LEU A 166 8.65 11.84 -6.91
CA LEU A 166 8.42 10.53 -6.29
C LEU A 166 9.33 9.43 -6.84
N GLU A 167 10.28 9.76 -7.74
CA GLU A 167 11.19 8.83 -8.40
C GLU A 167 10.49 7.70 -9.17
N LEU A 168 9.23 7.92 -9.58
CA LEU A 168 8.46 6.97 -10.40
C LEU A 168 8.79 7.13 -11.88
N VAL A 169 9.16 8.35 -12.27
CA VAL A 169 9.54 8.74 -13.63
C VAL A 169 10.90 9.44 -13.56
N LYS A 170 11.79 9.15 -14.49
CA LYS A 170 13.06 9.85 -14.66
C LYS A 170 12.95 10.84 -15.81
N ARG A 171 13.55 12.01 -15.64
CA ARG A 171 13.68 13.03 -16.68
C ARG A 171 15.04 12.91 -17.34
N ILE A 172 15.06 12.62 -18.63
CA ILE A 172 16.27 12.56 -19.46
C ILE A 172 16.50 13.97 -20.03
N PRO A 173 17.60 14.65 -19.65
CA PRO A 173 17.91 15.98 -20.14
C PRO A 173 18.30 15.96 -21.63
N GLY A 174 18.08 17.09 -22.31
CA GLY A 174 18.40 17.29 -23.72
C GLY A 174 17.67 18.51 -24.27
N THR A 175 17.88 18.82 -25.55
CA THR A 175 17.16 19.89 -26.27
C THR A 175 15.65 19.72 -26.21
N ARG A 176 15.18 18.46 -26.26
CA ARG A 176 13.79 18.08 -25.99
C ARG A 176 13.79 17.03 -24.87
N PRO A 177 13.55 17.42 -23.60
CA PRO A 177 13.55 16.50 -22.48
C PRO A 177 12.55 15.37 -22.68
N LYS A 178 12.97 14.15 -22.35
CA LYS A 178 12.12 12.96 -22.35
C LYS A 178 11.89 12.45 -20.94
N TYR A 179 10.82 11.69 -20.77
CA TYR A 179 10.43 11.08 -19.53
C TYR A 179 10.36 9.57 -19.72
N GLU A 180 10.90 8.81 -18.77
CA GLU A 180 10.89 7.35 -18.78
C GLU A 180 10.47 6.80 -17.41
N LEU A 181 9.93 5.59 -17.36
CA LEU A 181 9.62 4.95 -16.07
C LEU A 181 10.91 4.58 -15.35
N ALA A 182 10.97 4.85 -14.05
CA ALA A 182 12.12 4.48 -13.24
C ALA A 182 12.26 2.95 -13.09
N ASN A 183 11.12 2.24 -13.01
CA ASN A 183 11.06 0.78 -12.96
C ASN A 183 9.82 0.29 -13.75
N ARG A 184 10.07 -0.28 -14.94
CA ARG A 184 9.01 -0.74 -15.85
C ARG A 184 8.29 -1.98 -15.30
N ASP A 185 9.04 -2.95 -14.79
CA ASP A 185 8.49 -4.22 -14.28
C ASP A 185 7.59 -3.99 -13.07
N LEU A 186 8.02 -3.16 -12.12
CA LEU A 186 7.21 -2.80 -10.96
C LEU A 186 5.91 -2.08 -11.37
N THR A 187 5.99 -1.20 -12.37
CA THR A 187 4.81 -0.50 -12.90
C THR A 187 3.82 -1.46 -13.53
N PHE A 188 4.31 -2.41 -14.33
CA PHE A 188 3.48 -3.45 -14.92
C PHE A 188 2.81 -4.34 -13.86
N GLU A 189 3.57 -4.81 -12.86
CA GLU A 189 3.03 -5.61 -11.76
C GLU A 189 1.98 -4.85 -10.94
N CYS A 190 2.20 -3.56 -10.66
CA CYS A 190 1.20 -2.74 -9.96
C CYS A 190 -0.07 -2.52 -10.79
N ILE A 191 0.03 -2.32 -12.11
CA ILE A 191 -1.15 -2.20 -12.98
C ILE A 191 -1.98 -3.48 -12.95
N LYS A 192 -1.33 -4.64 -13.07
CA LYS A 192 -1.97 -5.96 -13.01
C LYS A 192 -2.71 -6.19 -11.67
N LYS A 193 -2.16 -5.69 -10.56
CA LYS A 193 -2.79 -5.78 -9.23
C LYS A 193 -4.04 -4.89 -9.08
N ILE A 194 -4.06 -3.70 -9.70
CA ILE A 194 -5.17 -2.73 -9.51
C ILE A 194 -6.30 -2.96 -10.52
N GLU A 195 -5.96 -3.31 -11.77
CA GLU A 195 -6.91 -3.51 -12.85
C GLU A 195 -6.58 -4.79 -13.64
N PRO A 196 -7.00 -5.97 -13.15
CA PRO A 196 -6.73 -7.25 -13.82
C PRO A 196 -7.20 -7.24 -15.28
N ASN A 197 -8.37 -6.64 -15.55
CA ASN A 197 -8.98 -6.57 -16.88
C ASN A 197 -8.27 -5.58 -17.84
N THR A 198 -7.49 -4.62 -17.33
CA THR A 198 -6.70 -3.68 -18.16
C THR A 198 -5.35 -4.28 -18.52
N SER A 199 -4.81 -5.16 -17.66
CA SER A 199 -3.55 -5.89 -17.92
C SER A 199 -3.60 -6.71 -19.19
N ASP A 200 -4.73 -7.34 -19.52
CA ASP A 200 -4.82 -8.21 -20.69
C ASP A 200 -4.72 -7.43 -22.02
N LYS A 201 -5.36 -6.25 -22.10
CA LYS A 201 -5.21 -5.34 -23.25
C LYS A 201 -3.80 -4.76 -23.37
N ILE A 202 -3.14 -4.55 -22.24
CA ILE A 202 -1.76 -4.08 -22.19
C ILE A 202 -0.81 -5.19 -22.66
N LYS A 203 -1.02 -6.45 -22.24
CA LYS A 203 -0.27 -7.62 -22.70
C LYS A 203 -0.38 -7.87 -24.20
N GLU A 204 -1.58 -7.73 -24.78
CA GLU A 204 -1.78 -7.88 -26.23
C GLU A 204 -0.92 -6.87 -27.00
N ARG A 205 -0.98 -5.58 -26.62
CA ARG A 205 -0.14 -4.53 -27.23
C ARG A 205 1.35 -4.71 -26.95
N PHE A 206 1.71 -5.29 -25.80
CA PHE A 206 3.09 -5.63 -25.49
C PHE A 206 3.60 -6.78 -26.37
N ALA A 207 2.83 -7.84 -26.54
CA ALA A 207 3.17 -8.96 -27.42
C ALA A 207 3.38 -8.48 -28.86
N ASP A 208 2.53 -7.57 -29.34
CA ASP A 208 2.67 -6.97 -30.66
C ASP A 208 3.94 -6.12 -30.81
N THR A 209 4.40 -5.47 -29.74
CA THR A 209 5.62 -4.64 -29.75
C THR A 209 6.90 -5.49 -29.76
N PHE A 210 6.85 -6.71 -29.22
CA PHE A 210 7.97 -7.66 -29.22
C PHE A 210 7.96 -8.65 -30.41
N SER A 211 6.84 -8.79 -31.14
CA SER A 211 6.80 -9.59 -32.39
C SER A 211 7.57 -8.96 -33.56
N TYR A 212 8.08 -7.73 -33.41
CA TYR A 212 8.88 -7.03 -34.42
C TYR A 212 10.36 -6.86 -34.03
N LEU A 213 10.85 -7.62 -33.04
CA LEU A 213 12.28 -7.78 -32.72
C LEU A 213 12.68 -9.25 -32.89
#